data_AF-F7CPW3-F1
#
_entry.id   AF-F7CPW3-F1
#
_cell.length_a   1.000
_cell.length_b   1.000
_cell.length_c   1.000
_cell.angle_alpha   90.00
_cell.angle_beta   90.00
_cell.angle_gamma   90.00
#
_symmetry.space_group_name_H-M   'P 1'
#
loop_
_entity.id
_entity.type
_entity.pdbx_description
1 polymer ?
#
loop_
_entity_poly.entity_id
_entity_poly.type
_entity_poly.pdbx_seq_one_letter_code
_entity_poly.pdbx_strand_id
1 'polypeptide(L)'
;MMKLPTIIFLLFSLILCVKSQNWLRDSARFVKEAGQGAGDMWRAYRDMREANYKNSDKYFHARGNYDAARRGPGGAWAARVISDGREFFQGGSSGRGVEDSRADQFANRWGRSGKDPNFFRPPGLPSKY
;
A
#
# COMPACT_ATOMS: atom_id res chain seq x y z
N MET A 1 14.88 -45.37 -27.48
CA MET A 1 13.69 -44.48 -27.45
C MET A 1 13.26 -44.28 -26.01
N MET A 2 13.03 -43.03 -25.58
CA MET A 2 12.42 -42.77 -24.27
C MET A 2 10.96 -43.24 -24.29
N LYS A 3 10.52 -43.90 -23.21
CA LYS A 3 9.14 -44.36 -23.09
C LYS A 3 8.22 -43.16 -22.83
N LEU A 4 7.03 -43.16 -23.43
CA LEU A 4 6.02 -42.10 -23.28
C LEU A 4 5.74 -41.70 -21.80
N PRO A 5 5.67 -42.62 -20.82
CA PRO A 5 5.48 -42.26 -19.42
C PRO A 5 6.63 -41.42 -18.85
N THR A 6 7.86 -41.68 -19.28
CA THR A 6 9.05 -40.93 -18.87
C THR A 6 8.99 -39.48 -19.39
N ILE A 7 8.50 -39.28 -20.61
CA ILE A 7 8.33 -37.94 -21.19
C ILE A 7 7.25 -37.16 -20.43
N ILE A 8 6.11 -37.79 -20.13
CA ILE A 8 5.02 -37.17 -19.37
C ILE A 8 5.50 -36.76 -17.97
N PHE A 9 6.22 -37.65 -17.29
CA PHE A 9 6.75 -37.35 -15.95
C PHE A 9 7.71 -36.16 -15.94
N LEU A 10 8.61 -36.06 -16.94
CA LEU A 10 9.54 -34.93 -17.08
C LEU A 10 8.83 -33.60 -17.41
N LEU A 11 7.79 -33.64 -18.23
CA LEU A 11 6.98 -32.44 -18.52
C LEU A 11 6.22 -31.97 -17.28
N PHE A 12 5.65 -32.89 -16.51
CA PHE A 12 4.92 -32.56 -15.29
C PHE A 12 5.85 -32.00 -14.21
N SER A 13 7.03 -32.59 -14.01
CA SER A 13 8.02 -32.07 -13.05
C SER A 13 8.56 -30.69 -13.45
N LEU A 14 8.74 -30.42 -14.75
CA LEU A 14 9.11 -29.11 -15.26
C LEU A 14 8.02 -28.06 -14.98
N ILE A 15 6.75 -28.39 -15.23
CA ILE A 15 5.62 -27.49 -14.93
C ILE A 15 5.56 -27.18 -13.44
N LEU A 16 5.74 -28.17 -12.56
CA LEU A 16 5.80 -27.96 -11.11
C LEU A 16 6.98 -27.06 -10.71
N CYS A 17 8.16 -27.28 -11.29
CA CYS A 17 9.34 -26.48 -11.01
C CYS A 17 9.15 -25.01 -11.42
N VAL A 18 8.63 -24.76 -12.63
CA VAL A 18 8.33 -23.40 -13.12
C VAL A 18 7.27 -22.72 -12.26
N LYS A 19 6.20 -23.42 -11.86
CA LYS A 19 5.18 -22.88 -10.95
C LYS A 19 5.77 -22.52 -9.59
N SER A 20 6.62 -23.38 -9.03
CA SER A 20 7.31 -23.12 -7.74
C SER A 20 8.24 -21.91 -7.81
N GLN A 21 9.04 -21.79 -8.89
CA GLN A 21 9.92 -20.64 -9.11
C GLN A 21 9.15 -19.33 -9.26
N ASN A 22 8.05 -19.34 -10.00
CA ASN A 22 7.17 -18.17 -10.14
C ASN A 22 6.57 -17.77 -8.78
N TRP A 23 6.08 -18.74 -8.00
CA TRP A 23 5.55 -18.49 -6.66
C TRP A 23 6.59 -17.86 -5.71
N LEU A 24 7.83 -18.36 -5.70
CA LEU A 24 8.91 -17.78 -4.90
C LEU A 24 9.22 -16.34 -5.31
N ARG A 25 9.32 -16.09 -6.62
CA ARG A 25 9.59 -14.76 -7.17
C ARG A 25 8.47 -13.77 -6.87
N ASP A 26 7.21 -14.20 -7.00
CA ASP A 26 6.06 -13.33 -6.76
C ASP A 26 5.88 -13.06 -5.27
N SER A 27 6.13 -14.05 -4.41
CA SER A 27 6.21 -13.86 -2.95
C SER A 27 7.31 -12.85 -2.56
N ALA A 28 8.52 -13.00 -3.11
CA ALA A 28 9.62 -12.08 -2.85
C ALA A 28 9.31 -10.65 -3.33
N ARG A 29 8.66 -10.53 -4.49
CA ARG A 29 8.19 -9.24 -5.03
C ARG A 29 7.17 -8.60 -4.11
N PHE A 30 6.15 -9.35 -3.68
CA PHE A 30 5.11 -8.86 -2.78
C PHE A 30 5.70 -8.32 -1.46
N VAL A 31 6.64 -9.05 -0.84
CA VAL A 31 7.31 -8.60 0.39
C VAL A 31 8.11 -7.33 0.16
N LYS A 32 8.84 -7.25 -0.96
CA LYS A 32 9.58 -6.02 -1.34
C LYS A 32 8.64 -4.84 -1.51
N GLU A 33 7.54 -5.02 -2.25
CA GLU A 33 6.53 -3.98 -2.48
C GLU A 33 5.88 -3.54 -1.16
N ALA A 34 5.58 -4.46 -0.26
CA ALA A 34 5.02 -4.17 1.06
C ALA A 34 5.99 -3.35 1.92
N GLY A 35 7.28 -3.71 1.94
CA GLY A 35 8.31 -2.94 2.64
C GLY A 35 8.46 -1.52 2.06
N GLN A 36 8.44 -1.38 0.73
CA GLN A 36 8.46 -0.07 0.08
C GLN A 36 7.21 0.76 0.40
N GLY A 37 6.02 0.16 0.34
CA GLY A 37 4.75 0.81 0.67
C GLY A 37 4.68 1.27 2.12
N ALA A 38 5.18 0.46 3.07
CA ALA A 38 5.31 0.89 4.46
C ALA A 38 6.25 2.10 4.61
N GLY A 39 7.36 2.13 3.87
CA GLY A 39 8.26 3.28 3.80
C GLY A 39 7.60 4.54 3.24
N ASP A 40 6.75 4.41 2.22
CA ASP A 40 5.96 5.52 1.67
C ASP A 40 4.93 6.06 2.67
N MET A 41 4.23 5.17 3.39
CA MET A 41 3.29 5.55 4.44
C MET A 41 4.00 6.30 5.58
N TRP A 42 5.19 5.84 5.98
CA TRP A 42 6.00 6.53 6.98
C TRP A 42 6.48 7.90 6.51
N ARG A 43 6.91 8.01 5.24
CA ARG A 43 7.28 9.31 4.64
C ARG A 43 6.12 10.29 4.66
N ALA A 44 4.92 9.86 4.27
CA ALA A 44 3.73 10.70 4.32
C ALA A 44 3.39 11.18 5.74
N TYR A 45 3.52 10.30 6.74
CA TYR A 45 3.39 10.69 8.14
C TYR A 45 4.44 11.73 8.56
N ARG A 46 5.72 11.50 8.23
CA ARG A 46 6.80 12.44 8.55
C ARG A 46 6.59 13.81 7.91
N ASP A 47 6.25 13.84 6.62
CA ASP A 47 6.01 15.08 5.89
C ASP A 47 4.78 15.82 6.44
N MET A 48 3.72 15.12 6.84
CA MET A 48 2.56 15.72 7.52
C MET A 48 2.98 16.40 8.83
N ARG A 49 3.84 15.74 9.62
CA ARG A 49 4.35 16.28 10.88
C ARG A 49 5.30 17.46 10.65
N GLU A 50 6.15 17.39 9.64
CA GLU A 50 7.07 18.46 9.27
C GLU A 50 6.34 19.69 8.72
N ALA A 51 5.36 19.47 7.83
CA ALA A 51 4.58 20.54 7.22
C ALA A 51 3.78 21.31 8.26
N ASN A 52 3.28 20.62 9.30
CA ASN A 52 2.44 21.18 10.36
C ASN A 52 1.37 22.14 9.81
N TYR A 53 0.75 21.74 8.69
CA TYR A 53 -0.07 22.64 7.87
C TYR A 53 -1.56 22.36 8.10
N LYS A 54 -2.34 23.42 8.31
CA LYS A 54 -3.77 23.31 8.58
C LYS A 54 -4.51 22.65 7.41
N ASN A 55 -5.44 21.75 7.72
CA ASN A 55 -6.30 21.03 6.76
C ASN A 55 -5.52 20.21 5.70
N SER A 56 -4.32 19.74 6.03
CA SER A 56 -3.47 18.94 5.12
C SER A 56 -3.49 17.43 5.42
N ASP A 57 -4.13 17.01 6.49
CA ASP A 57 -4.17 15.62 6.95
C ASP A 57 -4.69 14.67 5.85
N LYS A 58 -5.82 15.01 5.22
CA LYS A 58 -6.42 14.19 4.15
C LYS A 58 -5.53 14.10 2.91
N TYR A 59 -4.77 15.17 2.61
CA TYR A 59 -3.76 15.15 1.56
C TYR A 59 -2.67 14.11 1.84
N PHE A 60 -2.08 14.13 3.04
CA PHE A 60 -1.02 13.18 3.40
C PHE A 60 -1.54 11.75 3.51
N HIS A 61 -2.78 11.55 3.95
CA HIS A 61 -3.47 10.26 3.91
C HIS A 61 -3.59 9.70 2.50
N ALA A 62 -4.09 10.52 1.56
CA ALA A 62 -4.22 10.13 0.16
C ALA A 62 -2.84 9.92 -0.49
N ARG A 63 -1.88 10.82 -0.28
CA ARG A 63 -0.54 10.75 -0.89
C ARG A 63 0.23 9.51 -0.44
N GLY A 64 0.24 9.21 0.86
CA GLY A 64 0.89 8.00 1.38
C GLY A 64 0.30 6.71 0.79
N ASN A 65 -1.02 6.64 0.71
CA ASN A 65 -1.72 5.50 0.12
C ASN A 65 -1.49 5.40 -1.39
N TYR A 66 -1.43 6.52 -2.10
CA TYR A 66 -1.15 6.59 -3.53
C TYR A 66 0.27 6.11 -3.85
N ASP A 67 1.27 6.64 -3.15
CA ASP A 67 2.67 6.25 -3.34
C ASP A 67 2.88 4.75 -3.03
N ALA A 68 2.31 4.26 -1.93
CA ALA A 68 2.40 2.87 -1.55
C ALA A 68 1.69 1.95 -2.56
N ALA A 69 0.49 2.29 -3.02
CA ALA A 69 -0.23 1.48 -4.02
C ALA A 69 0.51 1.40 -5.37
N ARG A 70 1.26 2.45 -5.73
CA ARG A 70 2.10 2.47 -6.94
C ARG A 70 3.29 1.53 -6.88
N ARG A 71 3.63 0.96 -5.72
CA ARG A 71 4.64 -0.10 -5.61
C ARG A 71 4.15 -1.42 -6.17
N GLY A 72 2.84 -1.67 -6.13
CA GLY A 72 2.22 -2.94 -6.54
C GLY A 72 1.29 -3.51 -5.46
N PRO A 73 0.80 -4.74 -5.63
CA PRO A 73 -0.11 -5.39 -4.70
C PRO A 73 0.38 -5.41 -3.25
N GLY A 74 1.68 -5.64 -3.02
CA GLY A 74 2.25 -5.64 -1.67
C GLY A 74 2.20 -4.27 -1.01
N GLY A 75 2.47 -3.21 -1.78
CA GLY A 75 2.40 -1.84 -1.27
C GLY A 75 0.97 -1.39 -1.00
N ALA A 76 0.02 -1.75 -1.86
CA ALA A 76 -1.41 -1.50 -1.62
C ALA A 76 -1.93 -2.24 -0.37
N TRP A 77 -1.46 -3.47 -0.14
CA TRP A 77 -1.75 -4.23 1.08
C TRP A 77 -1.18 -3.54 2.32
N ALA A 78 0.10 -3.14 2.29
CA ALA A 78 0.73 -2.43 3.40
C ALA A 78 0.00 -1.12 3.74
N ALA A 79 -0.36 -0.33 2.72
CA ALA A 79 -1.12 0.89 2.88
C ALA A 79 -2.47 0.68 3.58
N ARG A 80 -3.18 -0.40 3.23
CA ARG A 80 -4.44 -0.79 3.88
C ARG A 80 -4.23 -1.13 5.35
N VAL A 81 -3.31 -2.06 5.65
CA VAL A 81 -3.06 -2.53 7.02
C VAL A 81 -2.64 -1.37 7.93
N ILE A 82 -1.76 -0.50 7.46
CA ILE A 82 -1.29 0.66 8.24
C ILE A 82 -2.42 1.68 8.45
N SER A 83 -3.25 1.92 7.44
CA SER A 83 -4.41 2.83 7.54
C SER A 83 -5.43 2.33 8.57
N ASP A 84 -5.80 1.05 8.49
CA ASP A 84 -6.78 0.42 9.37
C ASP A 84 -6.24 0.34 10.82
N GLY A 85 -4.94 0.00 10.98
CA GLY A 85 -4.28 0.02 12.28
C GLY A 85 -4.27 1.40 12.93
N ARG A 86 -3.95 2.46 12.17
CA ARG A 86 -4.01 3.85 12.66
C ARG A 86 -5.41 4.24 13.14
N GLU A 87 -6.45 3.86 12.39
CA GLU A 87 -7.84 4.12 12.77
C GLU A 87 -8.20 3.43 14.09
N PHE A 88 -7.82 2.15 14.25
CA PHE A 88 -8.07 1.41 15.49
C PHE A 88 -7.47 2.11 16.71
N PHE A 89 -6.20 2.54 16.62
CA PHE A 89 -5.55 3.28 17.71
C PHE A 89 -6.26 4.62 17.99
N GLN A 90 -6.71 5.34 16.97
CA GLN A 90 -7.36 6.63 17.15
C GLN A 90 -8.79 6.51 17.68
N GLY A 91 -9.60 5.59 17.16
CA GLY A 91 -10.97 5.37 17.60
C GLY A 91 -11.07 4.77 19.01
N GLY A 92 -10.12 3.91 19.40
CA GLY A 92 -10.12 3.26 20.71
C GLY A 92 -9.54 4.09 21.86
N SER A 93 -8.57 4.98 21.59
CA SER A 93 -7.80 5.66 22.65
C SER A 93 -7.84 7.19 22.65
N SER A 94 -8.24 7.84 21.55
CA SER A 94 -8.15 9.30 21.43
C SER A 94 -9.48 10.06 21.53
N GLY A 95 -10.60 9.35 21.74
CA GLY A 95 -11.93 9.98 21.84
C GLY A 95 -12.41 10.65 20.54
N ARG A 96 -11.80 10.29 19.40
CA ARG A 96 -12.05 10.91 18.09
C ARG A 96 -13.41 10.47 17.51
N GLY A 97 -14.13 11.40 16.90
CA GLY A 97 -15.48 11.16 16.36
C GLY A 97 -15.50 10.24 15.13
N VAL A 98 -16.61 9.52 14.94
CA VAL A 98 -16.83 8.57 13.83
C VAL A 98 -16.74 9.25 12.46
N GLU A 99 -17.14 10.51 12.34
CA GLU A 99 -17.09 11.26 11.08
C GLU A 99 -15.67 11.53 10.61
N ASP A 100 -14.75 11.88 11.52
CA ASP A 100 -13.33 12.07 11.21
C ASP A 100 -12.69 10.78 10.71
N SER A 101 -13.02 9.64 11.32
CA SER A 101 -12.55 8.32 10.88
C SER A 101 -13.05 7.98 9.48
N ARG A 102 -14.32 8.27 9.16
CA ARG A 102 -14.88 8.05 7.81
C ARG A 102 -14.18 8.91 6.76
N ALA A 103 -13.90 10.17 7.07
CA ALA A 103 -13.21 11.07 6.16
C ALA A 103 -11.75 10.63 5.92
N ASP A 104 -11.03 10.20 6.98
CA ASP A 104 -9.68 9.64 6.86
C ASP A 104 -9.68 8.41 5.95
N GLN A 105 -10.64 7.50 6.16
CA GLN A 105 -10.80 6.30 5.35
C GLN A 105 -11.16 6.59 3.89
N PHE A 106 -11.94 7.64 3.63
CA PHE A 106 -12.20 8.10 2.27
C PHE A 106 -10.91 8.56 1.57
N ALA A 107 -10.10 9.41 2.21
CA ALA A 107 -8.84 9.87 1.66
C ALA A 107 -7.84 8.72 1.43
N ASN A 108 -7.73 7.80 2.39
CA ASN A 108 -6.90 6.60 2.26
C ASN A 108 -7.30 5.78 1.02
N ARG A 109 -8.60 5.50 0.84
CA ARG A 109 -9.11 4.75 -0.32
C ARG A 109 -8.93 5.50 -1.63
N TRP A 110 -9.14 6.82 -1.64
CA TRP A 110 -8.95 7.66 -2.82
C TRP A 110 -7.54 7.52 -3.37
N GLY A 111 -6.53 7.76 -2.52
CA GLY A 111 -5.13 7.60 -2.90
C GLY A 111 -4.80 6.17 -3.31
N ARG A 112 -5.21 5.18 -2.52
CA ARG A 112 -4.93 3.75 -2.79
C ARG A 112 -5.54 3.25 -4.10
N SER A 113 -6.62 3.89 -4.56
CA SER A 113 -7.25 3.62 -5.86
C SER A 113 -6.51 4.22 -7.05
N GLY A 114 -5.42 4.96 -6.82
CA GLY A 114 -4.65 5.63 -7.88
C GLY A 114 -5.21 6.99 -8.29
N LYS A 115 -6.18 7.55 -7.55
CA LYS A 115 -6.68 8.90 -7.81
C LYS A 115 -5.72 9.95 -7.24
N ASP A 116 -5.70 11.12 -7.87
CA ASP A 116 -4.78 12.21 -7.54
C ASP A 116 -4.97 12.69 -6.09
N PRO A 117 -3.94 12.59 -5.23
CA PRO A 117 -3.97 13.11 -3.87
C PRO A 117 -4.22 14.63 -3.80
N ASN A 118 -3.89 15.38 -4.85
CA ASN A 118 -4.08 16.83 -4.86
C ASN A 118 -5.55 17.26 -4.78
N PHE A 119 -6.49 16.34 -4.98
CA PHE A 119 -7.90 16.54 -4.64
C PHE A 119 -8.09 17.06 -3.20
N PHE A 120 -7.22 16.67 -2.26
CA PHE A 120 -7.26 17.12 -0.86
C PHE A 120 -6.22 18.19 -0.52
N ARG A 121 -5.43 18.67 -1.49
CA ARG A 121 -4.32 19.59 -1.21
C ARG A 121 -4.87 20.96 -0.76
N PRO A 122 -4.52 21.46 0.44
CA PRO A 122 -4.95 22.79 0.84
C PRO A 122 -4.16 23.86 0.07
N PRO A 123 -4.79 25.00 -0.25
CA PRO A 123 -4.10 26.14 -0.85
C PRO A 123 -2.90 26.55 0.00
N GLY A 124 -1.76 26.78 -0.65
CA GLY A 124 -0.54 27.23 0.03
C GLY A 124 0.31 26.13 0.68
N LEU A 125 -0.07 24.85 0.61
CA LEU A 125 0.81 23.76 1.05
C LEU A 125 2.11 23.77 0.21
N PRO A 126 3.31 23.85 0.82
CA PRO A 126 4.57 23.91 0.09
C PRO A 126 4.72 22.80 -0.95
N SER A 127 5.14 23.14 -2.17
CA SER A 127 5.21 22.22 -3.33
C SER A 127 6.15 21.03 -3.17
N LYS A 128 7.05 21.06 -2.18
CA LYS A 128 7.92 19.92 -1.84
C LYS A 128 7.13 18.73 -1.28
N TYR A 129 5.91 18.98 -0.78
CA TYR A 129 5.00 17.96 -0.27
C TYR A 129 3.99 17.57 -1.32
#